data_AF-A0A964K5S4-F1
#
_entry.id   AF-A0A964K5S4-F1
#
_cell.length_a   1.000
_cell.length_b   1.000
_cell.length_c   1.000
_cell.angle_alpha   90.00
_cell.angle_beta   90.00
_cell.angle_gamma   90.00
#
_symmetry.space_group_name_H-M   'P 1'
#
loop_
_entity.id
_entity.type
_entity.pdbx_description
1 polymer ?
#
loop_
_entity_poly.entity_id
_entity_poly.type
_entity_poly.pdbx_seq_one_letter_code
_entity_poly.pdbx_strand_id
1 'polypeptide(L)'
;DQGFGFLRADDNAPRDAQDTNRQSFNPFQGPADRRFVDAVKTAQKFPRDVAAIDDQKHQQMIVETTDAPRPARTVLARHNPLFPMRTELPAHRPKPIRRYPGQRPKRPPAHKARAAKFRHWKGPPTPFHLESRHAALGNHLIFATALIKLITGSCSAFYAGLNCQRTGEGIMKSMEPGSSVGIRRAIIVLAALTGILFAIPQAIAQSQPSFTQVLEAARKEGELIVWASSPGEQKTYRALFDAFNKRFGLNIKAEFLAINATRGRGRVIAEAAANAVTVDVMGGESADGVILMAKAGVIKPYPWVQVFGKEIPNIKAAMYDDVPELSGLSLHYFDAVSGIVWNPTLIKDEDVPSRWTDLTNPRWRGKFALNSFIYSPLDQTAYAIGGEAVLDLAKRLMENRPHLENGSPAVARAVSAGTSPMGVSSFHASERAAVNKEPLKFKLFADVIPLSPLNLYVIEKAPHVNAGRLFAAWFAAEGVAVAEPFEPLPSTTDPNSKLSKMLKAQIEATGAKVAKPVSAKAIDDLVELRKKMQQVLTGQGG
;
A
#
# COMPACT_ATOMS: atom_id res chain seq x y z
N ASP A 1 -29.41 3.58 1.09
CA ASP A 1 -30.52 4.17 1.86
C ASP A 1 -30.03 5.22 2.82
N GLN A 2 -30.79 6.32 2.84
CA GLN A 2 -30.69 7.57 3.61
C GLN A 2 -29.55 8.53 3.19
N GLY A 3 -29.76 9.77 2.73
CA GLY A 3 -30.97 10.59 2.60
C GLY A 3 -30.62 12.04 2.95
N PHE A 4 -30.54 12.94 1.96
CA PHE A 4 -30.60 14.39 2.17
C PHE A 4 -31.59 14.97 1.15
N GLY A 5 -32.67 15.54 1.67
CA GLY A 5 -33.74 16.16 0.89
C GLY A 5 -33.42 17.60 0.51
N PHE A 6 -33.95 18.02 -0.64
CA PHE A 6 -34.18 19.43 -0.94
C PHE A 6 -35.61 19.62 -1.42
N LEU A 7 -36.18 20.70 -0.88
CA LEU A 7 -37.58 21.12 -0.92
C LEU A 7 -38.02 21.48 -2.35
N ARG A 8 -39.25 21.07 -2.70
CA ARG A 8 -40.01 21.61 -3.83
C ARG A 8 -40.48 23.03 -3.47
N ALA A 9 -40.22 23.99 -4.34
CA ALA A 9 -40.92 25.27 -4.34
C ALA A 9 -42.11 25.18 -5.29
N ASP A 10 -43.29 25.54 -4.79
CA ASP A 10 -44.53 25.65 -5.55
C ASP A 10 -44.48 26.86 -6.49
N ASP A 11 -44.83 26.62 -7.75
CA ASP A 11 -45.14 27.63 -8.74
C ASP A 11 -46.58 28.15 -8.49
N ASN A 12 -46.74 29.31 -7.86
CA ASN A 12 -47.86 30.27 -8.07
C ASN A 12 -47.88 31.40 -7.02
N ALA A 13 -47.35 32.58 -7.35
CA ALA A 13 -47.84 33.89 -6.88
C ALA A 13 -47.16 35.05 -7.63
N PRO A 14 -47.81 36.21 -7.82
CA PRO A 14 -47.54 37.12 -8.92
C PRO A 14 -46.44 38.16 -8.66
N ARG A 15 -45.91 38.65 -9.79
CA ARG A 15 -44.93 39.72 -9.95
C ARG A 15 -45.45 41.03 -9.34
N ASP A 16 -44.59 41.72 -8.59
CA ASP A 16 -44.62 43.17 -8.53
C ASP A 16 -43.22 43.77 -8.58
N ALA A 17 -43.16 44.94 -9.21
CA ALA A 17 -42.03 45.52 -9.88
C ALA A 17 -41.19 46.46 -9.00
N GLN A 18 -40.01 46.79 -9.53
CA GLN A 18 -39.05 47.81 -9.11
C GLN A 18 -38.04 47.40 -8.03
N ASP A 19 -36.88 46.91 -8.47
CA ASP A 19 -35.63 47.63 -8.18
C ASP A 19 -34.54 47.31 -9.22
N THR A 20 -33.86 48.35 -9.65
CA THR A 20 -32.91 48.44 -10.76
C THR A 20 -31.48 48.29 -10.26
N ASN A 21 -30.87 47.11 -10.42
CA ASN A 21 -29.42 46.94 -10.62
C ASN A 21 -29.07 45.46 -10.85
N ARG A 22 -29.07 45.01 -12.10
CA ARG A 22 -28.42 43.75 -12.51
C ARG A 22 -27.13 44.08 -13.24
N GLN A 23 -26.03 44.17 -12.49
CA GLN A 23 -24.71 43.89 -13.05
C GLN A 23 -24.53 42.37 -13.08
N SER A 24 -24.33 41.85 -14.29
CA SER A 24 -23.90 40.50 -14.58
C SER A 24 -22.55 40.23 -13.91
N PHE A 25 -22.50 39.35 -12.91
CA PHE A 25 -21.24 38.80 -12.41
C PHE A 25 -20.79 37.68 -13.36
N ASN A 26 -19.75 37.99 -14.13
CA ASN A 26 -19.05 37.08 -15.02
C ASN A 26 -17.70 36.74 -14.34
N PRO A 27 -17.48 35.54 -13.76
CA PRO A 27 -16.28 35.29 -12.99
C PRO A 27 -15.15 34.72 -13.85
N PHE A 28 -14.70 35.42 -14.88
CA PHE A 28 -13.44 35.09 -15.57
C PHE A 28 -12.84 36.31 -16.25
N GLN A 29 -12.15 37.17 -15.49
CA GLN A 29 -11.19 38.13 -16.06
C GLN A 29 -10.14 38.53 -15.01
N GLY A 30 -8.98 37.89 -15.07
CA GLY A 30 -7.77 38.24 -14.33
C GLY A 30 -6.54 37.50 -14.87
N PRO A 31 -5.33 38.09 -14.92
CA PRO A 31 -4.16 37.48 -15.59
C PRO A 31 -3.54 36.24 -14.92
N ALA A 32 -4.14 35.72 -13.84
CA ALA A 32 -3.59 34.62 -13.05
C ALA A 32 -4.04 33.21 -13.52
N ASP A 33 -5.09 33.09 -14.33
CA ASP A 33 -5.69 31.78 -14.68
C ASP A 33 -5.14 31.12 -15.96
N ARG A 34 -4.27 31.80 -16.72
CA ARG A 34 -3.68 31.19 -17.93
C ARG A 34 -2.75 30.02 -17.61
N ARG A 35 -2.06 30.02 -16.46
CA ARG A 35 -1.17 28.92 -16.06
C ARG A 35 -1.93 27.65 -15.69
N PHE A 36 -3.15 27.76 -15.17
CA PHE A 36 -4.00 26.63 -14.84
C PHE A 36 -4.65 26.04 -16.10
N VAL A 37 -5.09 26.90 -17.02
CA VAL A 37 -5.67 26.48 -18.31
C VAL A 37 -4.62 25.83 -19.23
N ASP A 38 -3.38 26.31 -19.23
CA ASP A 38 -2.31 25.73 -20.06
C ASP A 38 -1.78 24.40 -19.49
N ALA A 39 -1.77 24.22 -18.16
CA ALA A 39 -1.45 22.94 -17.53
C ALA A 39 -2.50 21.86 -17.84
N VAL A 40 -3.79 22.22 -17.81
CA VAL A 40 -4.89 21.31 -18.16
C VAL A 40 -4.91 20.99 -19.66
N LYS A 41 -4.57 21.94 -20.54
CA LYS A 41 -4.49 21.71 -21.99
C LYS A 41 -3.26 20.89 -22.41
N THR A 42 -2.15 20.99 -21.67
CA THR A 42 -0.93 20.21 -21.95
C THR A 42 -1.11 18.74 -21.54
N ALA A 43 -1.93 18.45 -20.53
CA ALA A 43 -2.29 17.08 -20.16
C ALA A 43 -3.26 16.39 -21.15
N GLN A 44 -3.84 17.12 -22.12
CA GLN A 44 -4.82 16.59 -23.07
C GLN A 44 -4.27 16.33 -24.49
N LYS A 45 -2.96 16.47 -24.73
CA LYS A 45 -2.36 16.17 -26.04
C LYS A 45 -1.46 14.93 -25.99
N PHE A 46 -2.05 13.75 -26.19
CA PHE A 46 -1.57 12.58 -26.97
C PHE A 46 -2.71 11.53 -27.02
N PRO A 47 -2.86 10.77 -28.12
CA PRO A 47 -3.93 10.97 -29.09
C PRO A 47 -5.28 10.33 -28.72
N ARG A 48 -6.35 11.09 -28.97
CA ARG A 48 -7.73 10.60 -29.07
C ARG A 48 -7.96 10.12 -30.49
N ASP A 49 -8.22 8.83 -30.66
CA ASP A 49 -9.05 8.34 -31.76
C ASP A 49 -10.49 8.18 -31.23
N VAL A 50 -11.25 9.28 -31.41
CA VAL A 50 -12.65 9.44 -31.85
C VAL A 50 -13.65 8.29 -31.52
N ALA A 51 -14.82 8.50 -30.89
CA ALA A 51 -15.55 9.71 -30.48
C ALA A 51 -16.53 9.38 -29.34
N ALA A 52 -16.70 10.32 -28.41
CA ALA A 52 -17.92 10.46 -27.61
C ALA A 52 -18.39 11.91 -27.76
N ILE A 53 -19.58 12.09 -28.34
CA ILE A 53 -20.34 13.33 -28.34
C ILE A 53 -21.30 13.27 -27.16
N ASP A 54 -21.33 14.35 -26.38
CA ASP A 54 -22.21 14.61 -25.25
C ASP A 54 -23.59 15.04 -25.78
N ASP A 55 -24.66 14.34 -25.40
CA ASP A 55 -26.03 14.87 -25.51
C ASP A 55 -26.83 14.56 -24.23
N GLN A 56 -27.04 15.61 -23.44
CA GLN A 56 -27.97 15.67 -22.35
C GLN A 56 -29.41 15.83 -22.87
N LYS A 57 -30.00 14.74 -23.36
CA LYS A 57 -31.45 14.48 -23.27
C LYS A 57 -31.76 13.14 -23.91
N HIS A 58 -32.35 12.26 -23.10
CA HIS A 58 -32.97 10.96 -23.45
C HIS A 58 -32.07 9.74 -23.15
N GLN A 59 -32.42 9.07 -22.05
CA GLN A 59 -31.93 7.74 -21.70
C GLN A 59 -32.41 6.72 -22.74
N GLN A 60 -31.52 6.27 -23.63
CA GLN A 60 -31.46 4.90 -24.20
C GLN A 60 -30.30 4.82 -25.21
N MET A 61 -29.39 3.85 -25.06
CA MET A 61 -28.47 3.47 -26.14
C MET A 61 -29.04 2.25 -26.88
N ILE A 62 -29.37 2.47 -28.15
CA ILE A 62 -29.54 1.45 -29.19
C ILE A 62 -28.21 1.39 -29.93
N VAL A 63 -27.64 0.20 -30.10
CA VAL A 63 -26.48 -0.02 -30.98
C VAL A 63 -27.00 -0.58 -32.30
N GLU A 64 -26.98 0.23 -33.35
CA GLU A 64 -27.14 -0.24 -34.73
C GLU A 64 -25.77 -0.64 -35.29
N THR A 65 -25.68 -1.87 -35.80
CA THR A 65 -24.53 -2.36 -36.56
C THR A 65 -24.85 -2.27 -38.05
N THR A 66 -24.20 -1.38 -38.79
CA THR A 66 -24.17 -1.40 -40.26
C THR A 66 -23.11 -2.37 -40.73
N ASP A 67 -23.54 -3.58 -41.10
CA ASP A 67 -23.25 -4.24 -42.39
C ASP A 67 -23.50 -5.74 -42.25
N ALA A 68 -24.56 -6.19 -42.93
CA ALA A 68 -24.97 -7.59 -43.04
C ALA A 68 -24.50 -8.18 -44.38
N PRO A 69 -24.49 -9.51 -44.49
CA PRO A 69 -25.58 -10.12 -45.26
C PRO A 69 -26.32 -11.22 -44.47
N ARG A 70 -27.66 -11.18 -44.52
CA ARG A 70 -28.63 -12.18 -44.02
C ARG A 70 -28.90 -13.25 -45.11
N PRO A 71 -29.41 -14.48 -44.79
CA PRO A 71 -30.81 -14.76 -44.35
C PRO A 71 -30.89 -15.85 -43.24
N ALA A 72 -31.98 -16.11 -42.50
CA ALA A 72 -33.42 -15.96 -42.74
C ALA A 72 -34.23 -15.76 -41.42
N ARG A 73 -35.46 -15.24 -41.57
CA ARG A 73 -36.51 -14.95 -40.58
C ARG A 73 -37.03 -16.19 -39.82
N THR A 74 -37.64 -15.99 -38.64
CA THR A 74 -39.07 -16.28 -38.30
C THR A 74 -39.38 -15.91 -36.83
N VAL A 75 -40.06 -14.77 -36.56
CA VAL A 75 -41.46 -14.56 -36.09
C VAL A 75 -41.74 -14.66 -34.57
N LEU A 76 -42.14 -13.49 -34.04
CA LEU A 76 -43.01 -13.13 -32.90
C LEU A 76 -43.77 -14.21 -32.09
N ALA A 77 -43.82 -13.98 -30.76
CA ALA A 77 -45.09 -13.93 -30.01
C ALA A 77 -44.97 -13.04 -28.76
N ARG A 78 -45.97 -12.17 -28.54
CA ARG A 78 -46.21 -11.33 -27.34
C ARG A 78 -47.47 -11.84 -26.60
N HIS A 79 -47.65 -11.34 -25.37
CA HIS A 79 -48.85 -11.32 -24.47
C HIS A 79 -48.90 -12.45 -23.43
N ASN A 80 -49.31 -12.28 -22.16
CA ASN A 80 -49.92 -11.17 -21.40
C ASN A 80 -49.70 -11.38 -19.87
N PRO A 81 -49.96 -10.38 -18.98
CA PRO A 81 -49.79 -10.43 -17.52
C PRO A 81 -51.11 -10.63 -16.72
N LEU A 82 -51.04 -10.45 -15.38
CA LEU A 82 -52.11 -10.40 -14.32
C LEU A 82 -52.37 -11.77 -13.61
N PHE A 83 -52.55 -11.95 -12.29
CA PHE A 83 -52.69 -11.10 -11.08
C PHE A 83 -52.56 -12.02 -9.79
N PRO A 84 -52.89 -11.63 -8.53
CA PRO A 84 -52.06 -11.82 -7.32
C PRO A 84 -52.59 -12.88 -6.33
N MET A 85 -51.80 -13.26 -5.29
CA MET A 85 -52.40 -13.73 -4.02
C MET A 85 -51.62 -13.36 -2.74
N ARG A 86 -52.43 -12.84 -1.82
CA ARG A 86 -52.36 -12.54 -0.39
C ARG A 86 -51.27 -13.17 0.51
N THR A 87 -50.83 -12.28 1.39
CA THR A 87 -50.44 -12.41 2.80
C THR A 87 -51.06 -13.57 3.60
N GLU A 88 -50.21 -14.38 4.26
CA GLU A 88 -50.48 -14.95 5.58
C GLU A 88 -49.18 -14.96 6.43
N LEU A 89 -49.26 -14.33 7.60
CA LEU A 89 -48.30 -14.39 8.71
C LEU A 89 -48.65 -15.58 9.61
N PRO A 90 -47.66 -16.35 10.10
CA PRO A 90 -47.82 -17.07 11.35
C PRO A 90 -46.96 -16.45 12.46
N ALA A 91 -47.64 -16.03 13.53
CA ALA A 91 -47.04 -15.70 14.80
C ALA A 91 -46.54 -16.97 15.52
N HIS A 92 -45.28 -16.99 15.94
CA HIS A 92 -44.78 -17.96 16.92
C HIS A 92 -44.25 -17.26 18.18
N ARG A 93 -44.95 -17.50 19.28
CA ARG A 93 -44.52 -17.18 20.65
C ARG A 93 -43.40 -18.13 21.10
N PRO A 94 -42.50 -17.68 22.00
CA PRO A 94 -41.38 -18.47 22.48
C PRO A 94 -41.79 -19.48 23.55
N LYS A 95 -41.18 -20.68 23.54
CA LYS A 95 -41.23 -21.66 24.64
C LYS A 95 -39.92 -21.65 25.45
N PRO A 96 -39.96 -22.04 26.75
CA PRO A 96 -39.01 -21.59 27.75
C PRO A 96 -37.76 -22.47 27.90
N ILE A 97 -36.73 -21.82 28.42
CA ILE A 97 -35.38 -22.32 28.72
C ILE A 97 -35.42 -23.48 29.72
N ARG A 98 -34.86 -24.63 29.33
CA ARG A 98 -34.62 -25.78 30.22
C ARG A 98 -33.19 -25.72 30.75
N ARG A 99 -33.03 -25.48 32.06
CA ARG A 99 -31.76 -25.59 32.80
C ARG A 99 -31.37 -27.06 32.93
N TYR A 100 -30.14 -27.42 32.57
CA TYR A 100 -29.45 -28.61 33.07
C TYR A 100 -28.31 -28.18 34.01
N PRO A 101 -28.19 -28.80 35.20
CA PRO A 101 -27.15 -28.47 36.16
C PRO A 101 -25.89 -29.32 35.96
N GLY A 102 -24.74 -28.71 36.24
CA GLY A 102 -23.55 -29.43 36.69
C GLY A 102 -22.48 -29.68 35.63
N GLN A 103 -21.43 -28.85 35.64
CA GLN A 103 -20.04 -29.32 35.74
C GLN A 103 -19.14 -28.11 36.03
N ARG A 104 -18.59 -28.06 37.24
CA ARG A 104 -17.51 -27.13 37.63
C ARG A 104 -16.16 -27.64 37.10
N PRO A 105 -15.20 -26.74 36.81
CA PRO A 105 -13.95 -27.07 36.14
C PRO A 105 -12.93 -27.74 37.08
N LYS A 106 -12.25 -28.78 36.61
CA LYS A 106 -11.04 -29.31 37.26
C LYS A 106 -9.82 -28.50 36.81
N ARG A 107 -9.13 -27.87 37.76
CA ARG A 107 -7.76 -27.35 37.61
C ARG A 107 -6.72 -28.43 37.97
N PRO A 108 -5.46 -28.29 37.51
CA PRO A 108 -4.56 -29.40 37.17
C PRO A 108 -3.66 -29.83 38.34
N PRO A 109 -2.98 -30.99 38.25
CA PRO A 109 -1.87 -31.28 39.14
C PRO A 109 -0.58 -30.59 38.67
N ALA A 110 0.12 -30.00 39.65
CA ALA A 110 1.47 -29.46 39.56
C ALA A 110 2.54 -30.56 39.77
N HIS A 111 3.80 -30.16 39.57
CA HIS A 111 5.10 -30.85 39.76
C HIS A 111 5.71 -31.41 38.45
N LYS A 112 6.98 -31.22 38.11
CA LYS A 112 8.18 -30.76 38.85
C LYS A 112 9.23 -30.24 37.85
N ALA A 113 10.08 -29.34 38.34
CA ALA A 113 11.25 -28.79 37.67
C ALA A 113 12.32 -29.86 37.34
N ARG A 114 13.02 -29.66 36.22
CA ARG A 114 14.37 -30.20 36.00
C ARG A 114 15.24 -29.15 35.31
N ALA A 115 16.29 -28.76 36.01
CA ALA A 115 17.41 -27.98 35.51
C ALA A 115 18.41 -28.88 34.77
N ALA A 116 18.98 -28.38 33.68
CA ALA A 116 20.25 -28.83 33.10
C ALA A 116 20.87 -27.66 32.31
N LYS A 117 21.81 -26.96 32.94
CA LYS A 117 23.27 -26.99 32.66
C LYS A 117 23.69 -26.28 31.37
N PHE A 118 24.16 -25.05 31.58
CA PHE A 118 25.05 -24.30 30.71
C PHE A 118 26.31 -25.09 30.38
N ARG A 119 26.77 -25.01 29.13
CA ARG A 119 28.12 -25.40 28.73
C ARG A 119 28.74 -24.29 27.89
N HIS A 120 29.81 -23.72 28.43
CA HIS A 120 30.67 -22.73 27.80
C HIS A 120 31.31 -23.26 26.52
N TRP A 121 31.40 -22.40 25.50
CA TRP A 121 32.34 -22.59 24.39
C TRP A 121 33.30 -21.41 24.33
N LYS A 122 34.58 -21.73 24.45
CA LYS A 122 35.74 -20.83 24.38
C LYS A 122 36.21 -20.76 22.92
N GLY A 123 36.44 -19.55 22.39
CA GLY A 123 37.32 -19.33 21.23
C GLY A 123 38.78 -19.68 21.56
N PRO A 124 39.67 -19.84 20.57
CA PRO A 124 40.59 -18.74 20.15
C PRO A 124 41.15 -18.92 18.70
N PRO A 125 42.28 -18.30 18.27
CA PRO A 125 42.66 -16.88 18.25
C PRO A 125 43.08 -16.37 16.83
N THR A 126 43.15 -15.04 16.69
CA THR A 126 43.93 -14.33 15.65
C THR A 126 45.43 -14.27 15.99
N PRO A 127 46.34 -14.18 15.00
CA PRO A 127 47.65 -13.58 15.18
C PRO A 127 47.81 -12.25 14.42
N PHE A 128 48.38 -11.27 15.11
CA PHE A 128 49.03 -10.07 14.58
C PHE A 128 50.41 -10.44 14.03
N HIS A 129 50.85 -9.80 12.93
CA HIS A 129 52.23 -9.28 12.86
C HIS A 129 52.39 -8.16 11.81
N LEU A 130 53.00 -7.07 12.30
CA LEU A 130 53.65 -6.00 11.53
C LEU A 130 54.97 -6.54 10.97
N GLU A 131 55.27 -6.24 9.71
CA GLU A 131 56.66 -6.02 9.29
C GLU A 131 56.73 -4.84 8.31
N SER A 132 57.60 -3.89 8.66
CA SER A 132 57.98 -2.71 7.90
C SER A 132 59.20 -3.02 7.02
N ARG A 133 59.19 -2.66 5.74
CA ARG A 133 60.42 -2.31 4.98
C ARG A 133 60.17 -1.22 3.93
N HIS A 134 61.12 -0.30 3.88
CA HIS A 134 61.23 0.85 2.98
C HIS A 134 61.48 0.44 1.51
N ALA A 135 60.88 1.18 0.57
CA ALA A 135 61.44 1.56 -0.74
C ALA A 135 60.54 2.67 -1.31
N ALA A 136 60.92 3.95 -1.19
CA ALA A 136 61.80 4.70 -2.09
C ALA A 136 61.00 5.59 -3.06
N LEU A 137 61.05 6.89 -2.74
CA LEU A 137 60.91 8.09 -3.57
C LEU A 137 60.85 7.86 -5.09
N GLY A 138 59.71 8.24 -5.70
CA GLY A 138 59.58 8.29 -7.16
C GLY A 138 58.22 8.73 -7.73
N ASN A 139 57.19 8.97 -6.91
CA ASN A 139 55.82 9.17 -7.42
C ASN A 139 55.15 10.52 -7.11
N HIS A 140 55.85 11.49 -6.52
CA HIS A 140 55.19 12.74 -6.09
C HIS A 140 54.99 13.80 -7.19
N LEU A 141 55.65 13.70 -8.34
CA LEU A 141 55.49 14.68 -9.42
C LEU A 141 54.35 14.34 -10.41
N ILE A 142 53.95 13.07 -10.49
CA ILE A 142 52.87 12.63 -11.40
C ILE A 142 51.49 12.85 -10.77
N PHE A 143 51.39 12.74 -9.45
CA PHE A 143 50.14 13.00 -8.71
C PHE A 143 49.76 14.49 -8.68
N ALA A 144 50.72 15.41 -8.66
CA ALA A 144 50.45 16.85 -8.63
C ALA A 144 49.82 17.35 -9.94
N THR A 145 50.28 16.85 -11.09
CA THR A 145 49.75 17.23 -12.42
C THR A 145 48.36 16.63 -12.68
N ALA A 146 48.08 15.44 -12.14
CA ALA A 146 46.76 14.81 -12.20
C ALA A 146 45.74 15.54 -11.33
N LEU A 147 46.14 16.00 -10.14
CA LEU A 147 45.27 16.75 -9.22
C LEU A 147 44.91 18.14 -9.78
N ILE A 148 45.85 18.83 -10.43
CA ILE A 148 45.59 20.13 -11.08
C ILE A 148 44.63 19.99 -12.27
N LYS A 149 44.74 18.92 -13.07
CA LYS A 149 43.77 18.62 -14.14
C LYS A 149 42.38 18.24 -13.61
N LEU A 150 42.30 17.56 -12.46
CA LEU A 150 41.01 17.24 -11.83
C LEU A 150 40.30 18.48 -11.27
N ILE A 151 41.05 19.41 -10.66
CA ILE A 151 40.51 20.65 -10.10
C ILE A 151 40.06 21.61 -11.21
N THR A 152 40.83 21.71 -12.31
CA THR A 152 40.43 22.53 -13.47
C THR A 152 39.28 21.92 -14.28
N GLY A 153 39.16 20.60 -14.35
CA GLY A 153 38.02 19.92 -14.97
C GLY A 153 36.72 20.03 -14.16
N SER A 154 36.81 20.10 -12.83
CA SER A 154 35.64 20.15 -11.94
C SER A 154 35.03 21.55 -11.79
N CYS A 155 35.76 22.62 -12.15
CA CYS A 155 35.24 23.99 -12.18
C CYS A 155 34.32 24.27 -13.38
N SER A 156 34.33 23.41 -14.41
CA SER A 156 33.52 23.60 -15.63
C SER A 156 32.13 22.97 -15.56
N ALA A 157 31.80 22.24 -14.49
CA ALA A 157 30.56 21.43 -14.40
C ALA A 157 29.58 21.87 -13.31
N PHE A 158 29.83 22.96 -12.55
CA PHE A 158 28.97 23.34 -11.42
C PHE A 158 28.54 24.82 -11.32
N TYR A 159 28.85 25.67 -12.31
CA TYR A 159 28.31 27.04 -12.37
C TYR A 159 27.97 27.45 -13.81
N ALA A 160 26.88 26.91 -14.35
CA ALA A 160 26.22 27.50 -15.51
C ALA A 160 25.28 28.62 -15.01
N GLY A 161 25.86 29.79 -14.73
CA GLY A 161 25.07 30.98 -14.39
C GLY A 161 25.72 31.89 -13.38
N LEU A 162 26.81 32.56 -13.75
CA LEU A 162 27.15 33.94 -13.36
C LEU A 162 28.48 34.35 -14.02
N ASN A 163 28.53 35.60 -14.42
CA ASN A 163 29.53 36.22 -15.29
C ASN A 163 30.93 36.25 -14.64
N CYS A 164 31.72 35.18 -14.80
CA CYS A 164 33.09 35.06 -14.24
C CYS A 164 34.15 34.82 -15.32
N GLN A 165 34.06 35.53 -16.45
CA GLN A 165 35.11 35.54 -17.48
C GLN A 165 36.05 36.74 -17.39
N ARG A 166 35.82 37.70 -16.47
CA ARG A 166 36.62 38.94 -16.38
C ARG A 166 37.64 39.02 -15.24
N THR A 167 37.69 38.03 -14.36
CA THR A 167 38.59 38.00 -13.19
C THR A 167 39.76 37.03 -13.31
N GLY A 168 39.74 36.12 -14.31
CA GLY A 168 40.84 35.18 -14.56
C GLY A 168 42.03 35.76 -15.36
N GLU A 169 41.78 36.72 -16.24
CA GLU A 169 42.84 37.30 -17.10
C GLU A 169 43.75 38.30 -16.36
N GLY A 170 43.31 38.85 -15.22
CA GLY A 170 44.12 39.78 -14.42
C GLY A 170 45.21 39.09 -13.59
N ILE A 171 45.01 37.83 -13.20
CA ILE A 171 45.95 37.09 -12.33
C ILE A 171 47.07 36.44 -13.16
N MET A 172 46.84 36.16 -14.45
CA MET A 172 47.84 35.57 -15.35
C MET A 172 48.86 36.57 -15.91
N LYS A 173 48.63 37.89 -15.75
CA LYS A 173 49.52 38.94 -16.29
C LYS A 173 50.60 39.45 -15.34
N SER A 174 50.67 38.97 -14.09
CA SER A 174 51.65 39.41 -13.10
C SER A 174 52.77 38.40 -12.79
N MET A 175 52.96 37.39 -13.65
CA MET A 175 54.05 36.41 -13.51
C MET A 175 55.14 36.66 -14.57
N GLU A 176 55.97 37.67 -14.33
CA GLU A 176 57.29 37.76 -14.98
C GLU A 176 58.32 36.89 -14.22
N PRO A 177 59.16 36.11 -14.92
CA PRO A 177 60.12 35.20 -14.31
C PRO A 177 61.37 35.96 -13.89
N GLY A 178 61.44 36.45 -12.64
CA GLY A 178 62.64 37.21 -12.25
C GLY A 178 62.90 37.50 -10.78
N SER A 179 62.06 37.08 -9.81
CA SER A 179 62.43 37.29 -8.40
C SER A 179 61.92 36.19 -7.47
N SER A 180 62.83 35.70 -6.63
CA SER A 180 62.59 34.70 -5.57
C SER A 180 61.55 35.13 -4.51
N VAL A 181 61.11 36.40 -4.57
CA VAL A 181 60.09 37.00 -3.71
C VAL A 181 58.67 36.70 -4.19
N GLY A 182 58.44 36.59 -5.50
CA GLY A 182 57.11 36.29 -6.06
C GLY A 182 56.64 34.87 -5.76
N ILE A 183 57.55 33.90 -5.82
CA ILE A 183 57.27 32.48 -5.54
C ILE A 183 56.92 32.28 -4.06
N ARG A 184 57.61 32.98 -3.13
CA ARG A 184 57.32 32.91 -1.69
C ARG A 184 55.96 33.50 -1.33
N ARG A 185 55.54 34.59 -1.98
CA ARG A 185 54.20 35.18 -1.78
C ARG A 185 53.07 34.32 -2.36
N ALA A 186 53.30 33.69 -3.52
CA ALA A 186 52.35 32.74 -4.10
C ALA A 186 52.18 31.49 -3.22
N ILE A 187 53.26 30.96 -2.62
CA ILE A 187 53.18 29.81 -1.70
C ILE A 187 52.45 30.18 -0.41
N ILE A 188 52.64 31.38 0.15
CA ILE A 188 51.94 31.82 1.37
C ILE A 188 50.45 32.04 1.11
N VAL A 189 50.06 32.60 -0.04
CA VAL A 189 48.64 32.77 -0.41
C VAL A 189 47.98 31.43 -0.72
N LEU A 190 48.70 30.49 -1.35
CA LEU A 190 48.20 29.13 -1.60
C LEU A 190 48.11 28.29 -0.31
N ALA A 191 49.02 28.50 0.65
CA ALA A 191 48.97 27.90 1.99
C ALA A 191 47.84 28.49 2.86
N ALA A 192 47.56 29.79 2.74
CA ALA A 192 46.44 30.44 3.43
C ALA A 192 45.08 30.02 2.84
N LEU A 193 44.99 29.81 1.51
CA LEU A 193 43.77 29.32 0.85
C LEU A 193 43.52 27.82 1.08
N THR A 194 44.59 27.01 1.23
CA THR A 194 44.44 25.60 1.65
C THR A 194 44.09 25.48 3.13
N GLY A 195 44.61 26.35 4.01
CA GLY A 195 44.22 26.40 5.42
C GLY A 195 42.74 26.74 5.66
N ILE A 196 42.14 27.57 4.81
CA ILE A 196 40.71 27.93 4.90
C ILE A 196 39.82 26.82 4.31
N LEU A 197 40.31 26.03 3.34
CA LEU A 197 39.56 24.89 2.80
C LEU A 197 39.53 23.67 3.74
N PHE A 198 40.49 23.55 4.66
CA PHE A 198 40.54 22.48 5.68
C PHE A 198 39.80 22.82 6.98
N ALA A 199 39.23 24.03 7.10
CA ALA A 199 38.38 24.45 8.23
C ALA A 199 36.87 24.37 7.91
N ILE A 200 36.49 23.72 6.80
CA ILE A 200 35.10 23.27 6.63
C ILE A 200 34.94 22.08 7.58
N PRO A 201 34.02 22.14 8.57
CA PRO A 201 33.74 20.99 9.41
C PRO A 201 33.45 19.81 8.49
N GLN A 202 34.31 18.79 8.54
CA GLN A 202 34.02 17.52 7.89
C GLN A 202 32.66 17.07 8.40
N ALA A 203 31.71 16.99 7.47
CA ALA A 203 30.44 16.31 7.60
C ALA A 203 29.86 16.27 9.03
N ILE A 204 28.84 17.09 9.29
CA ILE A 204 27.76 16.61 10.13
C ILE A 204 27.26 15.35 9.42
N ALA A 205 27.81 14.18 9.77
CA ALA A 205 27.08 12.93 9.62
C ALA A 205 25.75 13.24 10.29
N GLN A 206 24.68 13.42 9.50
CA GLN A 206 23.36 13.70 10.05
C GLN A 206 23.08 12.57 11.02
N SER A 207 23.21 12.86 12.31
CA SER A 207 22.97 11.87 13.35
C SER A 207 21.55 11.40 13.12
N GLN A 208 21.36 10.09 12.95
CA GLN A 208 20.03 9.51 12.79
C GLN A 208 19.11 10.08 13.89
N PRO A 209 17.88 10.49 13.54
CA PRO A 209 17.01 11.17 14.48
C PRO A 209 16.77 10.27 15.70
N SER A 210 16.95 10.80 16.90
CA SER A 210 16.61 10.06 18.12
C SER A 210 15.09 9.99 18.31
N PHE A 211 14.61 8.99 19.05
CA PHE A 211 13.20 8.90 19.44
C PHE A 211 12.68 10.22 20.02
N THR A 212 13.41 10.82 20.96
CA THR A 212 13.01 12.07 21.63
C THR A 212 12.85 13.21 20.63
N GLN A 213 13.73 13.32 19.63
CA GLN A 213 13.59 14.33 18.58
C GLN A 213 12.33 14.12 17.74
N VAL A 214 12.02 12.86 17.38
CA VAL A 214 10.79 12.53 16.64
C VAL A 214 9.55 12.83 17.47
N LEU A 215 9.54 12.44 18.75
CA LEU A 215 8.42 12.69 19.66
C LEU A 215 8.15 14.19 19.85
N GLU A 216 9.18 15.00 20.08
CA GLU A 216 9.03 16.44 20.27
C GLU A 216 8.67 17.16 18.96
N ALA A 217 9.14 16.68 17.82
CA ALA A 217 8.70 17.18 16.52
C ALA A 217 7.22 16.84 16.26
N ALA A 218 6.80 15.59 16.52
CA ALA A 218 5.40 15.17 16.42
C ALA A 218 4.47 16.01 17.32
N ARG A 219 4.93 16.35 18.54
CA ARG A 219 4.22 17.24 19.46
C ARG A 219 4.01 18.64 18.88
N LYS A 220 5.02 19.16 18.17
CA LYS A 220 4.96 20.49 17.52
C LYS A 220 4.08 20.47 16.26
N GLU A 221 4.10 19.38 15.50
CA GLU A 221 3.25 19.21 14.32
C GLU A 221 1.77 19.17 14.71
N GLY A 222 1.40 18.48 15.79
CA GLY A 222 0.08 18.58 16.43
C GLY A 222 -1.10 17.98 15.65
N GLU A 223 -0.89 17.55 14.40
CA GLU A 223 -1.88 16.96 13.51
C GLU A 223 -1.36 15.67 12.87
N LEU A 224 -2.28 14.83 12.39
CA LEU A 224 -1.95 13.56 11.74
C LEU A 224 -3.08 13.13 10.79
N ILE A 225 -2.74 12.79 9.55
CA ILE A 225 -3.67 12.33 8.52
C ILE A 225 -3.24 10.94 8.05
N VAL A 226 -4.10 9.94 8.29
CA VAL A 226 -3.85 8.54 7.98
C VAL A 226 -4.84 8.05 6.92
N TRP A 227 -4.35 7.48 5.83
CA TRP A 227 -5.16 6.84 4.81
C TRP A 227 -4.83 5.36 4.75
N ALA A 228 -5.78 4.48 5.07
CA ALA A 228 -5.54 3.04 4.93
C ALA A 228 -6.81 2.27 4.60
N SER A 229 -6.66 1.08 4.05
CA SER A 229 -7.81 0.25 3.65
C SER A 229 -8.58 -0.36 4.82
N SER A 230 -7.96 -0.41 6.00
CA SER A 230 -8.55 -0.87 7.26
C SER A 230 -7.77 -0.23 8.42
N PRO A 231 -8.34 -0.05 9.62
CA PRO A 231 -9.75 -0.25 9.96
C PRO A 231 -10.71 0.69 9.20
N GLY A 232 -11.99 0.35 9.19
CA GLY A 232 -13.06 1.06 8.49
C GLY A 232 -14.04 1.81 9.40
N GLU A 233 -14.03 1.55 10.71
CA GLU A 233 -15.03 2.04 11.65
C GLU A 233 -14.53 3.23 12.47
N GLN A 234 -15.36 4.28 12.55
CA GLN A 234 -15.10 5.49 13.34
C GLN A 234 -14.79 5.23 14.82
N LYS A 235 -15.40 4.21 15.42
CA LYS A 235 -15.11 3.80 16.81
C LYS A 235 -13.68 3.28 16.96
N THR A 236 -13.17 2.57 15.96
CA THR A 236 -11.80 2.02 15.96
C THR A 236 -10.79 3.16 15.84
N TYR A 237 -11.07 4.18 15.01
CA TYR A 237 -10.20 5.36 14.88
C TYR A 237 -10.04 6.12 16.19
N ARG A 238 -11.15 6.38 16.88
CA ARG A 238 -11.14 7.05 18.20
C ARG A 238 -10.31 6.25 19.21
N ALA A 239 -10.55 4.95 19.33
CA ALA A 239 -9.79 4.09 20.24
C ALA A 239 -8.29 4.10 19.93
N LEU A 240 -7.91 4.06 18.65
CA LEU A 240 -6.51 4.13 18.21
C LEU A 240 -5.87 5.46 18.59
N PHE A 241 -6.50 6.58 18.24
CA PHE A 241 -5.91 7.90 18.48
C PHE A 241 -5.89 8.28 19.97
N ASP A 242 -6.89 7.86 20.76
CA ASP A 242 -6.88 8.01 22.21
C ASP A 242 -5.74 7.21 22.85
N ALA A 243 -5.56 5.95 22.42
CA ALA A 243 -4.47 5.11 22.90
C ALA A 243 -3.09 5.65 22.50
N PHE A 244 -2.95 6.13 21.26
CA PHE A 244 -1.73 6.75 20.74
C PHE A 244 -1.35 8.01 21.53
N ASN A 245 -2.29 8.94 21.69
CA ASN A 245 -2.08 10.16 22.46
C ASN A 245 -1.74 9.86 23.92
N LYS A 246 -2.45 8.91 24.54
CA LYS A 246 -2.16 8.46 25.91
C LYS A 246 -0.77 7.82 26.03
N ARG A 247 -0.38 6.97 25.08
CA ARG A 247 0.89 6.23 25.09
C ARG A 247 2.11 7.13 25.09
N PHE A 248 2.02 8.31 24.45
CA PHE A 248 3.12 9.25 24.27
C PHE A 248 2.91 10.61 24.96
N GLY A 249 1.80 10.78 25.70
CA GLY A 249 1.44 12.04 26.34
C GLY A 249 1.27 13.19 25.34
N LEU A 250 0.62 12.91 24.22
CA LEU A 250 0.37 13.85 23.12
C LEU A 250 -1.09 14.32 23.10
N ASN A 251 -1.37 15.35 22.30
CA ASN A 251 -2.72 15.83 22.02
C ASN A 251 -2.86 16.11 20.50
N ILE A 252 -2.46 15.13 19.70
CA ILE A 252 -2.51 15.21 18.24
C ILE A 252 -3.96 15.10 17.77
N LYS A 253 -4.37 16.03 16.90
CA LYS A 253 -5.64 15.95 16.16
C LYS A 253 -5.43 15.03 14.96
N ALA A 254 -6.05 13.87 14.98
CA ALA A 254 -5.83 12.86 13.97
C ALA A 254 -7.09 12.57 13.15
N GLU A 255 -6.92 12.44 11.84
CA GLU A 255 -7.95 12.01 10.90
C GLU A 255 -7.56 10.68 10.27
N PHE A 256 -8.54 9.79 10.13
CA PHE A 256 -8.40 8.53 9.43
C PHE A 256 -9.39 8.45 8.27
N LEU A 257 -8.88 8.17 7.08
CA LEU A 257 -9.68 7.94 5.89
C LEU A 257 -9.54 6.47 5.45
N ALA A 258 -10.64 5.71 5.56
CA ALA A 258 -10.73 4.41 4.92
C ALA A 258 -10.74 4.56 3.40
N ILE A 259 -9.65 4.18 2.75
CA ILE A 259 -9.52 4.26 1.29
C ILE A 259 -8.84 3.02 0.73
N ASN A 260 -9.29 2.60 -0.46
CA ASN A 260 -8.57 1.58 -1.22
C ASN A 260 -7.13 2.04 -1.50
N ALA A 261 -6.14 1.21 -1.17
CA ALA A 261 -4.72 1.57 -1.26
C ALA A 261 -4.31 2.01 -2.68
N THR A 262 -4.79 1.35 -3.74
CA THR A 262 -4.47 1.73 -5.13
C THR A 262 -5.03 3.11 -5.50
N ARG A 263 -6.26 3.43 -5.07
CA ARG A 263 -6.84 4.77 -5.28
C ARG A 263 -6.07 5.83 -4.49
N GLY A 264 -5.75 5.54 -3.22
CA GLY A 264 -4.95 6.44 -2.38
C GLY A 264 -3.58 6.71 -2.98
N ARG A 265 -2.87 5.66 -3.41
CA ARG A 265 -1.56 5.75 -4.06
C ARG A 265 -1.57 6.69 -5.27
N GLY A 266 -2.51 6.52 -6.19
CA GLY A 266 -2.63 7.39 -7.37
C GLY A 266 -2.82 8.87 -6.99
N ARG A 267 -3.63 9.13 -5.96
CA ARG A 267 -3.82 10.48 -5.42
C ARG A 267 -2.53 11.04 -4.81
N VAL A 268 -1.82 10.28 -3.98
CA VAL A 268 -0.57 10.75 -3.34
C VAL A 268 0.51 11.04 -4.37
N ILE A 269 0.67 10.20 -5.41
CA ILE A 269 1.64 10.46 -6.48
C ILE A 269 1.33 11.77 -7.21
N ALA A 270 0.05 12.03 -7.52
CA ALA A 270 -0.36 13.27 -8.15
C ALA A 270 -0.13 14.49 -7.23
N GLU A 271 -0.47 14.37 -5.94
CA GLU A 271 -0.22 15.42 -4.94
C GLU A 271 1.28 15.69 -4.75
N ALA A 272 2.12 14.65 -4.74
CA ALA A 272 3.57 14.78 -4.63
C ALA A 272 4.19 15.48 -5.85
N ALA A 273 3.69 15.18 -7.06
CA ALA A 273 4.10 15.88 -8.28
C ALA A 273 3.71 17.37 -8.27
N ALA A 274 2.60 17.71 -7.60
CA ALA A 274 2.17 19.09 -7.38
C ALA A 274 2.79 19.76 -6.13
N ASN A 275 3.65 19.04 -5.39
CA ASN A 275 4.21 19.48 -4.10
C ASN A 275 3.14 19.92 -3.08
N ALA A 276 2.03 19.20 -3.04
CA ALA A 276 0.84 19.47 -2.23
C ALA A 276 0.31 18.19 -1.56
N VAL A 277 1.22 17.36 -1.02
CA VAL A 277 0.86 16.13 -0.28
C VAL A 277 -0.01 16.47 0.92
N THR A 278 -1.12 15.76 1.07
CA THR A 278 -2.10 15.99 2.15
C THR A 278 -2.16 14.87 3.19
N VAL A 279 -1.39 13.80 3.02
CA VAL A 279 -1.44 12.61 3.88
C VAL A 279 -0.07 12.32 4.48
N ASP A 280 -0.07 11.91 5.75
CA ASP A 280 1.15 11.59 6.49
C ASP A 280 1.50 10.10 6.41
N VAL A 281 0.48 9.25 6.62
CA VAL A 281 0.64 7.79 6.65
C VAL A 281 -0.32 7.13 5.68
N MET A 282 0.21 6.20 4.88
CA MET A 282 -0.57 5.34 4.00
C MET A 282 -0.48 3.89 4.47
N GLY A 283 -1.57 3.14 4.36
CA GLY A 283 -1.63 1.75 4.82
C GLY A 283 -2.48 0.83 3.95
N GLY A 284 -2.19 -0.47 4.05
CA GLY A 284 -2.93 -1.51 3.32
C GLY A 284 -2.40 -1.78 1.92
N GLU A 285 -1.14 -1.42 1.67
CA GLU A 285 -0.47 -1.58 0.37
C GLU A 285 0.36 -2.86 0.32
N SER A 286 0.30 -3.58 -0.79
CA SER A 286 1.15 -4.74 -1.04
C SER A 286 2.55 -4.32 -1.51
N ALA A 287 3.48 -5.26 -1.55
CA ALA A 287 4.90 -4.97 -1.83
C ALA A 287 5.14 -4.26 -3.19
N ASP A 288 4.34 -4.55 -4.22
CA ASP A 288 4.36 -3.87 -5.52
C ASP A 288 4.01 -2.39 -5.41
N GLY A 289 3.04 -2.03 -4.58
CA GLY A 289 2.70 -0.63 -4.33
C GLY A 289 3.77 0.10 -3.53
N VAL A 290 4.43 -0.57 -2.57
CA VAL A 290 5.59 -0.01 -1.86
C VAL A 290 6.74 0.28 -2.84
N ILE A 291 7.06 -0.66 -3.74
CA ILE A 291 8.05 -0.45 -4.81
C ILE A 291 7.69 0.77 -5.66
N LEU A 292 6.43 0.89 -6.09
CA LEU A 292 5.99 2.00 -6.93
C LEU A 292 6.11 3.34 -6.21
N MET A 293 5.75 3.41 -4.92
CA MET A 293 5.87 4.63 -4.12
C MET A 293 7.33 5.03 -3.89
N ALA A 294 8.23 4.06 -3.71
CA ALA A 294 9.66 4.30 -3.60
C ALA A 294 10.24 4.80 -4.94
N LYS A 295 9.88 4.17 -6.07
CA LYS A 295 10.26 4.60 -7.43
C LYS A 295 9.76 6.02 -7.74
N ALA A 296 8.58 6.39 -7.25
CA ALA A 296 8.04 7.74 -7.37
C ALA A 296 8.70 8.78 -6.45
N GLY A 297 9.63 8.37 -5.57
CA GLY A 297 10.34 9.25 -4.63
C GLY A 297 9.46 9.78 -3.51
N VAL A 298 8.31 9.16 -3.26
CA VAL A 298 7.31 9.61 -2.28
C VAL A 298 7.60 9.07 -0.88
N ILE A 299 8.26 7.91 -0.79
CA ILE A 299 8.72 7.28 0.45
C ILE A 299 10.23 7.03 0.38
N LYS A 300 10.89 6.98 1.54
CA LYS A 300 12.32 6.68 1.66
C LYS A 300 12.58 5.70 2.81
N PRO A 301 13.70 4.97 2.78
CA PRO A 301 14.07 4.12 3.90
C PRO A 301 14.24 4.93 5.17
N TYR A 302 13.67 4.43 6.26
CA TYR A 302 13.80 5.03 7.58
C TYR A 302 14.38 4.01 8.58
N PRO A 303 15.28 4.42 9.50
CA PRO A 303 15.91 3.52 10.47
C PRO A 303 14.99 3.17 11.65
N TRP A 304 13.84 2.57 11.37
CA TRP A 304 12.76 2.31 12.33
C TRP A 304 13.24 1.66 13.64
N VAL A 305 14.06 0.61 13.55
CA VAL A 305 14.52 -0.14 14.72
C VAL A 305 15.51 0.67 15.56
N GLN A 306 16.40 1.42 14.91
CA GLN A 306 17.40 2.24 15.60
C GLN A 306 16.74 3.42 16.33
N VAL A 307 15.70 4.00 15.73
CA VAL A 307 14.98 5.14 16.31
C VAL A 307 14.02 4.68 17.40
N PHE A 308 13.17 3.69 17.11
CA PHE A 308 12.05 3.33 17.98
C PHE A 308 12.30 2.12 18.87
N GLY A 309 13.30 1.26 18.59
CA GLY A 309 13.43 -0.06 19.22
C GLY A 309 13.63 -0.07 20.73
N LYS A 310 14.11 1.02 21.33
CA LYS A 310 14.19 1.17 22.79
C LYS A 310 12.83 1.41 23.43
N GLU A 311 12.01 2.24 22.80
CA GLU A 311 10.72 2.71 23.34
C GLU A 311 9.54 1.86 22.86
N ILE A 312 9.69 1.19 21.73
CA ILE A 312 8.72 0.29 21.08
C ILE A 312 9.45 -1.04 20.81
N PRO A 313 9.58 -1.93 21.81
CA PRO A 313 10.42 -3.14 21.72
C PRO A 313 10.04 -4.08 20.58
N ASN A 314 8.75 -4.12 20.20
CA ASN A 314 8.23 -5.00 19.16
C ASN A 314 8.39 -4.45 17.74
N ILE A 315 8.97 -3.26 17.55
CA ILE A 315 9.12 -2.65 16.22
C ILE A 315 9.89 -3.54 15.24
N LYS A 316 10.85 -4.34 15.73
CA LYS A 316 11.61 -5.25 14.86
C LYS A 316 10.72 -6.33 14.23
N ALA A 317 9.69 -6.79 14.93
CA ALA A 317 8.72 -7.76 14.39
C ALA A 317 7.77 -7.12 13.37
N ALA A 318 7.57 -5.80 13.44
CA ALA A 318 6.80 -5.04 12.46
C ALA A 318 7.61 -4.63 11.23
N MET A 319 8.91 -4.94 11.16
CA MET A 319 9.69 -4.69 9.94
C MET A 319 9.24 -5.61 8.82
N TYR A 320 9.03 -5.03 7.62
CA TYR A 320 8.80 -5.83 6.43
C TYR A 320 10.13 -6.33 5.84
N ASP A 321 10.64 -7.42 6.42
CA ASP A 321 11.94 -8.01 6.03
C ASP A 321 11.78 -9.23 5.08
N ASP A 322 10.55 -9.60 4.69
CA ASP A 322 10.27 -10.68 3.73
C ASP A 322 10.90 -10.41 2.35
N VAL A 323 11.05 -9.13 1.98
CA VAL A 323 11.70 -8.68 0.75
C VAL A 323 12.84 -7.73 1.15
N PRO A 324 14.09 -8.21 1.24
CA PRO A 324 15.22 -7.42 1.74
C PRO A 324 15.42 -6.08 1.01
N GLU A 325 15.12 -6.03 -0.29
CA GLU A 325 15.21 -4.84 -1.13
C GLU A 325 14.23 -3.72 -0.72
N LEU A 326 13.22 -4.05 0.09
CA LEU A 326 12.22 -3.10 0.61
C LEU A 326 12.44 -2.72 2.07
N SER A 327 13.53 -3.19 2.68
CA SER A 327 13.80 -2.94 4.09
C SER A 327 13.87 -1.44 4.40
N GLY A 328 13.22 -1.03 5.49
CA GLY A 328 13.16 0.36 5.93
C GLY A 328 12.11 1.22 5.21
N LEU A 329 11.57 0.80 4.07
CA LEU A 329 10.56 1.58 3.33
C LEU A 329 9.18 1.53 3.97
N SER A 330 8.85 0.43 4.64
CA SER A 330 7.53 0.20 5.21
C SER A 330 7.59 -0.71 6.43
N LEU A 331 6.49 -0.71 7.18
CA LEU A 331 6.23 -1.59 8.30
C LEU A 331 5.09 -2.55 7.94
N HIS A 332 5.22 -3.82 8.33
CA HIS A 332 4.13 -4.79 8.26
C HIS A 332 2.95 -4.29 9.09
N TYR A 333 1.75 -4.41 8.53
CA TYR A 333 0.53 -3.90 9.13
C TYR A 333 -0.45 -5.03 9.48
N PHE A 334 -0.84 -5.82 8.49
CA PHE A 334 -1.65 -7.04 8.65
C PHE A 334 -1.52 -7.90 7.39
N ASP A 335 -2.00 -9.14 7.45
CA ASP A 335 -1.92 -10.08 6.33
C ASP A 335 -3.28 -10.34 5.68
N ALA A 336 -3.33 -10.16 4.37
CA ALA A 336 -4.41 -10.69 3.54
C ALA A 336 -4.07 -12.14 3.15
N VAL A 337 -4.39 -13.08 4.05
CA VAL A 337 -4.35 -14.52 3.75
C VAL A 337 -5.65 -14.93 3.10
N SER A 338 -5.56 -15.57 1.94
CA SER A 338 -6.72 -15.94 1.14
C SER A 338 -7.01 -17.44 1.15
N GLY A 339 -8.28 -17.75 1.00
CA GLY A 339 -8.83 -19.10 1.04
C GLY A 339 -10.23 -19.15 0.45
N ILE A 340 -10.92 -20.26 0.71
CA ILE A 340 -12.30 -20.45 0.26
C ILE A 340 -13.22 -19.98 1.39
N VAL A 341 -14.14 -19.09 1.04
CA VAL A 341 -15.27 -18.72 1.88
C VAL A 341 -16.54 -19.38 1.36
N TRP A 342 -17.42 -19.81 2.26
CA TRP A 342 -18.71 -20.40 1.89
C TRP A 342 -19.81 -20.05 2.87
N ASN A 343 -21.03 -20.09 2.35
CA ASN A 343 -22.23 -19.94 3.16
C ASN A 343 -22.74 -21.33 3.58
N PRO A 344 -22.66 -21.70 4.88
CA PRO A 344 -23.06 -23.03 5.34
C PRO A 344 -24.56 -23.29 5.22
N THR A 345 -25.39 -22.28 4.92
CA THR A 345 -26.82 -22.48 4.62
C THR A 345 -27.07 -22.89 3.18
N LEU A 346 -26.08 -22.77 2.29
CA LEU A 346 -26.20 -23.04 0.84
C LEU A 346 -25.36 -24.22 0.37
N ILE A 347 -24.23 -24.49 1.03
CA ILE A 347 -23.34 -25.61 0.71
C ILE A 347 -22.82 -26.25 2.00
N LYS A 348 -22.78 -27.58 2.04
CA LYS A 348 -22.28 -28.34 3.18
C LYS A 348 -20.76 -28.27 3.24
N ASP A 349 -20.20 -28.31 4.45
CA ASP A 349 -18.76 -28.14 4.69
C ASP A 349 -17.92 -29.20 3.92
N GLU A 350 -18.41 -30.44 3.86
CA GLU A 350 -17.78 -31.57 3.17
C GLU A 350 -17.80 -31.47 1.63
N ASP A 351 -18.73 -30.69 1.07
CA ASP A 351 -18.84 -30.47 -0.37
C ASP A 351 -17.92 -29.35 -0.87
N VAL A 352 -17.40 -28.50 0.02
CA VAL A 352 -16.56 -27.37 -0.36
C VAL A 352 -15.22 -27.87 -0.91
N PRO A 353 -14.79 -27.43 -2.11
CA PRO A 353 -13.49 -27.79 -2.69
C PRO A 353 -12.34 -27.38 -1.76
N SER A 354 -11.16 -28.00 -1.88
CA SER A 354 -10.03 -27.72 -0.98
C SER A 354 -8.80 -27.19 -1.69
N ARG A 355 -8.70 -27.39 -3.01
CA ARG A 355 -7.59 -26.95 -3.86
C ARG A 355 -8.08 -26.00 -4.95
N TRP A 356 -7.16 -25.23 -5.52
CA TRP A 356 -7.48 -24.39 -6.67
C TRP A 356 -7.94 -25.21 -7.89
N THR A 357 -7.32 -26.36 -8.13
CA THR A 357 -7.69 -27.24 -9.24
C THR A 357 -9.07 -27.89 -9.07
N ASP A 358 -9.54 -28.09 -7.83
CA ASP A 358 -10.88 -28.62 -7.57
C ASP A 358 -11.97 -27.67 -8.11
N LEU A 359 -11.72 -26.36 -8.07
CA LEU A 359 -12.63 -25.33 -8.59
C LEU A 359 -12.74 -25.35 -10.13
N THR A 360 -11.87 -26.08 -10.84
CA THR A 360 -11.95 -26.27 -12.31
C THR A 360 -12.92 -27.38 -12.71
N ASN A 361 -13.43 -28.17 -11.77
CA ASN A 361 -14.38 -29.23 -12.08
C ASN A 361 -15.71 -28.63 -12.62
N PRO A 362 -16.25 -29.12 -13.76
CA PRO A 362 -17.49 -28.60 -14.36
C PRO A 362 -18.72 -28.56 -13.43
N ARG A 363 -18.74 -29.36 -12.36
CA ARG A 363 -19.82 -29.32 -11.34
C ARG A 363 -19.96 -27.95 -10.67
N TRP A 364 -18.90 -27.14 -10.69
CA TRP A 364 -18.82 -25.81 -10.08
C TRP A 364 -19.17 -24.67 -11.02
N ARG A 365 -19.57 -24.97 -12.26
CA ARG A 365 -19.97 -23.96 -13.23
C ARG A 365 -21.04 -23.03 -12.67
N GLY A 366 -20.76 -21.73 -12.60
CA GLY A 366 -21.65 -20.69 -12.07
C GLY A 366 -21.98 -20.83 -10.58
N LYS A 367 -21.12 -21.50 -9.78
CA LYS A 367 -21.37 -21.76 -8.35
C LYS A 367 -20.29 -21.19 -7.43
N PHE A 368 -19.43 -20.33 -7.94
CA PHE A 368 -18.46 -19.63 -7.09
C PHE A 368 -18.18 -18.24 -7.60
N ALA A 369 -17.78 -17.38 -6.67
CA ALA A 369 -17.41 -16.01 -6.95
C ALA A 369 -15.89 -15.81 -6.86
N LEU A 370 -15.35 -15.00 -7.78
CA LEU A 370 -13.97 -14.53 -7.80
C LEU A 370 -13.94 -13.01 -7.90
N ASN A 371 -12.80 -12.42 -7.55
CA ASN A 371 -12.54 -11.01 -7.80
C ASN A 371 -12.43 -10.74 -9.30
N SER A 372 -13.07 -9.69 -9.82
CA SER A 372 -12.99 -9.31 -11.23
C SER A 372 -11.61 -8.77 -11.64
N PHE A 373 -10.85 -8.21 -10.69
CA PHE A 373 -9.50 -7.72 -10.96
C PHE A 373 -8.53 -8.89 -11.01
N ILE A 374 -8.11 -9.31 -12.22
CA ILE A 374 -7.14 -10.38 -12.52
C ILE A 374 -7.38 -11.68 -11.74
N TYR A 375 -8.61 -11.92 -11.29
CA TYR A 375 -8.98 -13.05 -10.41
C TYR A 375 -8.19 -13.10 -9.10
N SER A 376 -7.71 -11.95 -8.62
CA SER A 376 -6.90 -11.87 -7.40
C SER A 376 -7.67 -12.46 -6.21
N PRO A 377 -7.08 -13.40 -5.47
CA PRO A 377 -5.64 -13.60 -5.25
C PRO A 377 -5.02 -14.73 -6.10
N LEU A 378 -5.67 -15.20 -7.17
CA LEU A 378 -5.14 -16.26 -8.04
C LEU A 378 -3.75 -15.90 -8.58
N ASP A 379 -3.58 -14.66 -9.01
CA ASP A 379 -2.31 -14.11 -9.52
C ASP A 379 -1.15 -14.38 -8.54
N GLN A 380 -1.37 -14.16 -7.24
CA GLN A 380 -0.36 -14.30 -6.21
C GLN A 380 0.14 -15.73 -6.03
N THR A 381 -0.63 -16.74 -6.46
CA THR A 381 -0.17 -18.14 -6.42
C THR A 381 1.08 -18.37 -7.29
N ALA A 382 1.36 -17.47 -8.24
CA ALA A 382 2.56 -17.51 -9.07
C ALA A 382 3.86 -17.47 -8.27
N TYR A 383 3.86 -16.88 -7.07
CA TYR A 383 5.01 -16.94 -6.17
C TYR A 383 5.42 -18.37 -5.77
N ALA A 384 4.47 -19.33 -5.82
CA ALA A 384 4.72 -20.72 -5.45
C ALA A 384 4.73 -21.69 -6.65
N ILE A 385 3.99 -21.40 -7.72
CA ILE A 385 3.81 -22.32 -8.86
C ILE A 385 4.24 -21.77 -10.22
N GLY A 386 4.67 -20.50 -10.28
CA GLY A 386 5.11 -19.84 -11.51
C GLY A 386 3.96 -19.32 -12.38
N GLY A 387 4.24 -18.32 -13.21
CA GLY A 387 3.22 -17.60 -13.97
C GLY A 387 2.49 -18.43 -15.02
N GLU A 388 3.17 -19.33 -15.72
CA GLU A 388 2.55 -20.17 -16.76
C GLU A 388 1.51 -21.13 -16.17
N ALA A 389 1.80 -21.72 -15.01
CA ALA A 389 0.82 -22.57 -14.30
C ALA A 389 -0.41 -21.76 -13.85
N VAL A 390 -0.21 -20.51 -13.44
CA VAL A 390 -1.32 -19.60 -13.08
C VAL A 390 -2.15 -19.22 -14.29
N LEU A 391 -1.54 -18.97 -15.45
CA LEU A 391 -2.26 -18.67 -16.70
C LEU A 391 -3.13 -19.86 -17.14
N ASP A 392 -2.61 -21.09 -17.08
CA ASP A 392 -3.39 -22.30 -17.36
C ASP A 392 -4.57 -22.45 -16.39
N LEU A 393 -4.30 -22.34 -15.09
CA LEU A 393 -5.31 -22.44 -14.04
C LEU A 393 -6.39 -21.36 -14.21
N ALA A 394 -6.02 -20.13 -14.54
CA ALA A 394 -6.97 -19.05 -14.78
C ALA A 394 -7.91 -19.36 -15.96
N LYS A 395 -7.38 -19.87 -17.08
CA LYS A 395 -8.19 -20.27 -18.25
C LYS A 395 -9.22 -21.33 -17.85
N ARG A 396 -8.78 -22.39 -17.17
CA ARG A 396 -9.63 -23.50 -16.72
C ARG A 396 -10.67 -23.08 -15.68
N LEU A 397 -10.34 -22.16 -14.77
CA LEU A 397 -11.30 -21.60 -13.83
C LEU A 397 -12.40 -20.82 -14.55
N MET A 398 -12.05 -20.08 -15.61
CA MET A 398 -13.01 -19.29 -16.37
C MET A 398 -13.94 -20.13 -17.25
N GLU A 399 -13.57 -21.35 -17.61
CA GLU A 399 -14.49 -22.31 -18.23
C GLU A 399 -15.70 -22.58 -17.34
N ASN A 400 -15.57 -22.43 -16.02
CA ASN A 400 -16.67 -22.55 -15.08
C ASN A 400 -17.52 -21.28 -14.90
N ARG A 401 -17.26 -20.19 -15.63
CA ARG A 401 -18.05 -18.95 -15.57
C ARG A 401 -18.34 -18.49 -14.13
N PRO A 402 -17.30 -18.23 -13.30
CA PRO A 402 -17.50 -17.73 -11.95
C PRO A 402 -18.21 -16.37 -11.96
N HIS A 403 -18.91 -16.07 -10.87
CA HIS A 403 -19.42 -14.72 -10.62
C HIS A 403 -18.23 -13.79 -10.34
N LEU A 404 -18.14 -12.68 -11.07
CA LEU A 404 -17.04 -11.73 -10.90
C LEU A 404 -17.51 -10.55 -10.06
N GLU A 405 -16.84 -10.33 -8.93
CA GLU A 405 -17.16 -9.30 -7.96
C GLU A 405 -16.02 -8.28 -7.85
N ASN A 406 -16.35 -7.00 -7.63
CA ASN A 406 -15.34 -5.95 -7.56
C ASN A 406 -14.59 -5.98 -6.20
N GLY A 407 -13.51 -6.77 -6.16
CA GLY A 407 -12.66 -6.95 -4.98
C GLY A 407 -13.07 -8.12 -4.08
N SER A 408 -12.10 -8.69 -3.37
CA SER A 408 -12.32 -9.81 -2.44
C SER A 408 -13.36 -9.54 -1.33
N PRO A 409 -13.50 -8.30 -0.78
CA PRO A 409 -14.59 -8.00 0.15
C PRO A 409 -15.99 -8.10 -0.51
N ALA A 410 -16.12 -7.80 -1.80
CA ALA A 410 -17.38 -7.98 -2.52
C ALA A 410 -17.71 -9.47 -2.73
N VAL A 411 -16.70 -10.31 -3.01
CA VAL A 411 -16.85 -11.78 -3.02
C VAL A 411 -17.40 -12.30 -1.69
N ALA A 412 -16.81 -11.88 -0.56
CA ALA A 412 -17.27 -12.29 0.77
C ALA A 412 -18.72 -11.87 1.03
N ARG A 413 -19.11 -10.65 0.64
CA ARG A 413 -20.49 -10.16 0.75
C ARG A 413 -21.46 -10.94 -0.14
N ALA A 414 -21.09 -11.27 -1.37
CA ALA A 414 -21.91 -12.09 -2.27
C ALA A 414 -22.19 -13.47 -1.65
N VAL A 415 -21.19 -14.08 -1.02
CA VAL A 415 -21.35 -15.36 -0.33
C VAL A 415 -22.20 -15.23 0.93
N SER A 416 -21.90 -14.27 1.78
CA SER A 416 -22.64 -13.98 3.01
C SER A 416 -24.13 -13.69 2.74
N ALA A 417 -24.42 -12.88 1.71
CA ALA A 417 -25.77 -12.56 1.27
C ALA A 417 -26.48 -13.71 0.52
N GLY A 418 -25.74 -14.76 0.16
CA GLY A 418 -26.27 -15.96 -0.49
C GLY A 418 -26.48 -15.84 -2.01
N THR A 419 -25.93 -14.81 -2.66
CA THR A 419 -25.96 -14.72 -4.14
C THR A 419 -24.97 -15.68 -4.80
N SER A 420 -23.97 -16.15 -4.06
CA SER A 420 -23.08 -17.27 -4.44
C SER A 420 -22.92 -18.23 -3.25
N PRO A 421 -22.92 -19.56 -3.43
CA PRO A 421 -22.76 -20.48 -2.31
C PRO A 421 -21.34 -20.47 -1.72
N MET A 422 -20.34 -20.12 -2.54
CA MET A 422 -18.94 -20.00 -2.13
C MET A 422 -18.15 -19.03 -3.01
N GLY A 423 -16.91 -18.75 -2.63
CA GLY A 423 -16.00 -17.92 -3.40
C GLY A 423 -14.60 -17.88 -2.80
N VAL A 424 -13.69 -17.17 -3.45
CA VAL A 424 -12.34 -16.95 -2.94
C VAL A 424 -12.23 -15.56 -2.34
N SER A 425 -11.91 -15.51 -1.05
CA SER A 425 -11.73 -14.26 -0.31
C SER A 425 -10.70 -14.42 0.81
N SER A 426 -10.59 -13.43 1.69
CA SER A 426 -9.59 -13.41 2.75
C SER A 426 -10.11 -13.85 4.10
N PHE A 427 -9.22 -14.38 4.94
CA PHE A 427 -9.48 -14.64 6.35
C PHE A 427 -9.92 -13.36 7.09
N HIS A 428 -9.32 -12.22 6.74
CA HIS A 428 -9.75 -10.92 7.26
C HIS A 428 -11.25 -10.65 6.99
N ALA A 429 -11.73 -10.93 5.78
CA ALA A 429 -13.15 -10.78 5.46
C ALA A 429 -14.05 -11.75 6.25
N SER A 430 -13.60 -12.99 6.50
CA SER A 430 -14.37 -13.94 7.31
C SER A 430 -14.42 -13.59 8.79
N GLU A 431 -13.34 -13.07 9.37
CA GLU A 431 -13.36 -12.60 10.75
C GLU A 431 -14.29 -11.39 10.92
N ARG A 432 -14.32 -10.46 9.94
CA ARG A 432 -15.29 -9.36 9.93
C ARG A 432 -16.74 -9.87 9.86
N ALA A 433 -17.00 -10.84 8.98
CA ALA A 433 -18.32 -11.47 8.88
C ALA A 433 -18.71 -12.15 10.21
N ALA A 434 -17.77 -12.81 10.89
CA ALA A 434 -18.01 -13.42 12.20
C ALA A 434 -18.37 -12.40 13.28
N VAL A 435 -17.69 -11.24 13.32
CA VAL A 435 -18.05 -10.12 14.21
C VAL A 435 -19.47 -9.63 13.95
N ASN A 436 -19.86 -9.55 12.67
CA ASN A 436 -21.21 -9.15 12.24
C ASN A 436 -22.26 -10.27 12.36
N LYS A 437 -21.87 -11.48 12.77
CA LYS A 437 -22.73 -12.68 12.85
C LYS A 437 -23.35 -13.08 11.50
N GLU A 438 -22.61 -12.86 10.43
CA GLU A 438 -22.96 -13.25 9.08
C GLU A 438 -22.63 -14.74 8.82
N PRO A 439 -23.39 -15.46 7.97
CA PRO A 439 -23.19 -16.89 7.70
C PRO A 439 -22.04 -17.11 6.71
N LEU A 440 -20.81 -16.80 7.13
CA LEU A 440 -19.61 -16.96 6.30
C LEU A 440 -18.57 -17.81 7.04
N LYS A 441 -18.29 -19.00 6.51
CA LYS A 441 -17.18 -19.85 6.95
C LYS A 441 -15.97 -19.65 6.05
N PHE A 442 -14.80 -20.03 6.54
CA PHE A 442 -13.52 -19.89 5.85
C PHE A 442 -12.65 -21.13 6.06
N LYS A 443 -11.90 -21.51 5.02
CA LYS A 443 -10.81 -22.47 5.10
C LYS A 443 -9.68 -22.08 4.16
N LEU A 444 -8.46 -22.47 4.55
CA LEU A 444 -7.29 -22.31 3.70
C LEU A 444 -7.29 -23.35 2.58
N PHE A 445 -6.61 -23.02 1.48
CA PHE A 445 -6.32 -23.97 0.42
C PHE A 445 -5.36 -25.06 0.89
N ALA A 446 -5.54 -26.28 0.40
CA ALA A 446 -4.71 -27.43 0.72
C ALA A 446 -3.44 -27.53 -0.15
N ASP A 447 -3.34 -26.74 -1.23
CA ASP A 447 -2.25 -26.74 -2.19
C ASP A 447 -1.42 -25.45 -2.14
N VAL A 448 -2.00 -24.30 -2.48
CA VAL A 448 -1.31 -23.01 -2.54
C VAL A 448 -2.13 -21.96 -1.82
N ILE A 449 -1.55 -21.36 -0.78
CA ILE A 449 -2.19 -20.36 0.07
C ILE A 449 -1.62 -18.98 -0.31
N PRO A 450 -2.39 -18.12 -0.99
CA PRO A 450 -1.97 -16.74 -1.20
C PRO A 450 -1.91 -15.99 0.12
N LEU A 451 -0.76 -15.37 0.40
CA LEU A 451 -0.56 -14.51 1.55
C LEU A 451 0.06 -13.21 1.04
N SER A 452 -0.69 -12.12 1.20
CA SER A 452 -0.20 -10.78 0.89
C SER A 452 0.04 -10.00 2.17
N PRO A 453 1.31 -9.77 2.54
CA PRO A 453 1.65 -8.84 3.60
C PRO A 453 1.26 -7.43 3.16
N LEU A 454 0.42 -6.77 3.95
CA LEU A 454 0.02 -5.40 3.72
C LEU A 454 0.80 -4.48 4.64
N ASN A 455 1.21 -3.33 4.11
CA ASN A 455 2.20 -2.49 4.74
C ASN A 455 1.66 -1.09 5.05
N LEU A 456 2.28 -0.45 6.05
CA LEU A 456 2.20 0.96 6.41
C LEU A 456 3.49 1.67 6.00
N TYR A 457 3.38 2.86 5.44
CA TYR A 457 4.53 3.71 5.12
C TYR A 457 4.21 5.19 5.32
N VAL A 458 5.25 5.99 5.49
CA VAL A 458 5.15 7.43 5.74
C VAL A 458 5.57 8.20 4.49
N ILE A 459 4.82 9.24 4.16
CA ILE A 459 5.13 10.10 3.02
C ILE A 459 6.19 11.12 3.40
N GLU A 460 7.29 11.20 2.65
CA GLU A 460 8.46 12.01 3.04
C GLU A 460 8.21 13.53 2.99
N LYS A 461 7.29 13.98 2.13
CA LYS A 461 6.88 15.39 2.01
C LYS A 461 5.56 15.69 2.71
N ALA A 462 5.15 14.83 3.64
CA ALA A 462 3.97 15.00 4.44
C ALA A 462 4.02 16.27 5.31
N PRO A 463 2.87 16.91 5.58
CA PRO A 463 2.81 18.07 6.48
C PRO A 463 3.20 17.73 7.92
N HIS A 464 2.97 16.49 8.38
CA HIS A 464 3.23 16.03 9.75
C HIS A 464 4.05 14.73 9.75
N VAL A 465 5.22 14.76 9.11
CA VAL A 465 6.03 13.56 8.88
C VAL A 465 6.51 12.88 10.17
N ASN A 466 6.75 13.63 11.26
CA ASN A 466 7.24 13.04 12.51
C ASN A 466 6.10 12.40 13.32
N ALA A 467 4.92 13.02 13.35
CA ALA A 467 3.69 12.42 13.84
C ALA A 467 3.37 11.15 13.05
N GLY A 468 3.51 11.19 11.73
CA GLY A 468 3.34 10.04 10.85
C GLY A 468 4.32 8.89 11.16
N ARG A 469 5.61 9.19 11.36
CA ARG A 469 6.63 8.18 11.76
C ARG A 469 6.32 7.58 13.13
N LEU A 470 6.03 8.41 14.12
CA LEU A 470 5.71 7.93 15.46
C LEU A 470 4.45 7.06 15.44
N PHE A 471 3.40 7.49 14.74
CA PHE A 471 2.16 6.73 14.61
C PHE A 471 2.36 5.42 13.85
N ALA A 472 3.04 5.43 12.70
CA ALA A 472 3.27 4.21 11.92
C ALA A 472 4.06 3.16 12.73
N ALA A 473 5.11 3.59 13.43
CA ALA A 473 5.91 2.71 14.29
C ALA A 473 5.07 2.11 15.43
N TRP A 474 4.31 2.94 16.13
CA TRP A 474 3.44 2.49 17.22
C TRP A 474 2.29 1.62 16.72
N PHE A 475 1.64 2.01 15.63
CA PHE A 475 0.45 1.31 15.15
C PHE A 475 0.81 -0.10 14.71
N ALA A 476 1.87 -0.27 13.92
CA ALA A 476 2.33 -1.57 13.44
C ALA A 476 2.81 -2.49 14.57
N ALA A 477 3.39 -1.95 15.65
CA ALA A 477 3.98 -2.75 16.73
C ALA A 477 3.06 -2.99 17.94
N GLU A 478 2.16 -2.05 18.26
CA GLU A 478 1.33 -2.05 19.46
C GLU A 478 -0.15 -1.75 19.14
N GLY A 479 -0.41 -0.81 18.22
CA GLY A 479 -1.77 -0.31 17.99
C GLY A 479 -2.71 -1.28 17.28
N VAL A 480 -2.22 -2.28 16.52
CA VAL A 480 -3.07 -3.34 15.94
C VAL A 480 -3.93 -4.01 17.02
N ALA A 481 -3.35 -4.33 18.18
CA ALA A 481 -4.07 -4.95 19.30
C ALA A 481 -5.17 -4.04 19.91
N VAL A 482 -5.09 -2.72 19.72
CA VAL A 482 -6.14 -1.77 20.11
C VAL A 482 -7.30 -1.81 19.13
N ALA A 483 -7.02 -2.04 17.84
CA ALA A 483 -8.04 -2.12 16.80
C ALA A 483 -8.78 -3.46 16.79
N GLU A 484 -8.08 -4.57 17.05
CA GLU A 484 -8.61 -5.95 16.94
C GLU A 484 -9.97 -6.21 17.63
N PRO A 485 -10.25 -5.68 18.84
CA PRO A 485 -11.56 -5.87 19.48
C PRO A 485 -12.74 -5.27 18.72
N PHE A 486 -12.47 -4.27 17.87
CA PHE A 486 -13.48 -3.58 17.06
C PHE A 486 -13.52 -4.12 15.64
N GLU A 487 -12.34 -4.31 15.05
CA GLU A 487 -12.13 -4.76 13.69
C GLU A 487 -10.90 -5.66 13.61
N PRO A 488 -11.06 -6.94 13.25
CA PRO A 488 -9.94 -7.87 13.13
C PRO A 488 -8.89 -7.38 12.13
N LEU A 489 -7.62 -7.36 12.53
CA LEU A 489 -6.48 -7.05 11.65
C LEU A 489 -5.47 -8.21 11.73
N PRO A 490 -5.80 -9.35 11.12
CA PRO A 490 -5.08 -10.59 11.36
C PRO A 490 -3.63 -10.49 10.85
N SER A 491 -2.70 -10.91 11.69
CA SER A 491 -1.27 -10.96 11.36
C SER A 491 -0.70 -12.36 11.57
N THR A 492 0.23 -12.73 10.69
CA THR A 492 1.08 -13.92 10.76
C THR A 492 2.39 -13.67 11.51
N THR A 493 2.69 -12.41 11.88
CA THR A 493 3.87 -12.07 12.68
C THR A 493 3.73 -12.49 14.14
N ASP A 494 2.50 -12.60 14.66
CA ASP A 494 2.23 -13.25 15.95
C ASP A 494 2.01 -14.76 15.76
N PRO A 495 2.92 -15.64 16.20
CA PRO A 495 2.78 -17.09 16.08
C PRO A 495 1.61 -17.66 16.87
N ASN A 496 1.06 -16.91 17.84
CA ASN A 496 -0.06 -17.35 18.67
C ASN A 496 -1.43 -16.94 18.12
N SER A 497 -1.48 -16.12 17.07
CA SER A 497 -2.72 -15.67 16.46
C SER A 497 -3.52 -16.85 15.91
N LYS A 498 -4.84 -16.67 15.81
CA LYS A 498 -5.74 -17.67 15.20
C LYS A 498 -5.31 -18.01 13.78
N LEU A 499 -4.91 -17.00 13.01
CA LEU A 499 -4.44 -17.16 11.64
C LEU A 499 -3.14 -17.97 11.58
N SER A 500 -2.14 -17.65 12.40
CA SER A 500 -0.86 -18.35 12.43
C SER A 500 -1.01 -19.83 12.78
N LYS A 501 -1.86 -20.14 13.77
CA LYS A 501 -2.18 -21.54 14.15
C LYS A 501 -2.88 -22.29 13.02
N MET A 502 -3.86 -21.65 12.38
CA MET A 502 -4.58 -22.24 11.25
C MET A 502 -3.65 -22.50 10.05
N LEU A 503 -2.78 -21.53 9.73
CA LEU A 503 -1.79 -21.66 8.66
C LEU A 503 -0.81 -22.80 8.93
N LYS A 504 -0.24 -22.87 10.14
CA LYS A 504 0.66 -23.95 10.55
C LYS A 504 -0.01 -25.32 10.43
N ALA A 505 -1.22 -25.48 10.98
CA ALA A 505 -1.95 -26.73 10.92
C ALA A 505 -2.26 -27.16 9.47
N GLN A 506 -2.62 -26.21 8.60
CA GLN A 506 -2.87 -26.50 7.19
C GLN A 506 -1.61 -26.98 6.46
N ILE A 507 -0.48 -26.31 6.68
CA ILE A 507 0.82 -26.68 6.09
C ILE A 507 1.24 -28.08 6.56
N GLU A 508 1.13 -28.36 7.86
CA GLU A 508 1.47 -29.67 8.44
C GLU A 508 0.55 -30.78 7.90
N ALA A 509 -0.74 -30.51 7.71
CA ALA A 509 -1.71 -31.50 7.25
C ALA A 509 -1.62 -31.81 5.75
N THR A 510 -1.29 -30.82 4.91
CA THR A 510 -1.42 -30.99 3.45
C THR A 510 -0.15 -30.70 2.66
N GLY A 511 0.89 -30.17 3.29
CA GLY A 511 2.09 -29.70 2.59
C GLY A 511 1.84 -28.45 1.75
N ALA A 512 0.81 -27.66 2.09
CA ALA A 512 0.44 -26.46 1.35
C ALA A 512 1.63 -25.47 1.26
N LYS A 513 1.82 -24.87 0.09
CA LYS A 513 2.82 -23.82 -0.13
C LYS A 513 2.22 -22.46 0.15
N VAL A 514 2.89 -21.64 0.95
CA VAL A 514 2.52 -20.24 1.13
C VAL A 514 3.10 -19.42 -0.03
N ALA A 515 2.22 -18.77 -0.79
CA ALA A 515 2.59 -17.93 -1.92
C ALA A 515 2.63 -16.46 -1.46
N LYS A 516 3.85 -15.95 -1.25
CA LYS A 516 4.13 -14.57 -0.85
C LYS A 516 5.38 -14.05 -1.56
N PRO A 517 5.54 -12.73 -1.75
CA PRO A 517 6.76 -12.17 -2.34
C PRO A 517 7.97 -12.39 -1.43
N VAL A 518 9.13 -12.67 -2.04
CA VAL A 518 10.42 -12.87 -1.33
C VAL A 518 11.58 -12.07 -1.94
N SER A 519 11.35 -11.37 -3.05
CA SER A 519 12.33 -10.51 -3.70
C SER A 519 11.63 -9.46 -4.56
N ALA A 520 12.33 -8.36 -4.87
CA ALA A 520 11.81 -7.35 -5.81
C ALA A 520 11.58 -7.94 -7.21
N LYS A 521 12.47 -8.84 -7.65
CA LYS A 521 12.32 -9.55 -8.93
C LYS A 521 11.03 -10.37 -8.99
N ALA A 522 10.70 -11.13 -7.95
CA ALA A 522 9.46 -11.91 -7.93
C ALA A 522 8.22 -11.02 -8.04
N ILE A 523 8.27 -9.82 -7.47
CA ILE A 523 7.20 -8.83 -7.57
C ILE A 523 7.08 -8.28 -9.00
N ASP A 524 8.20 -7.91 -9.63
CA ASP A 524 8.21 -7.46 -11.03
C ASP A 524 7.68 -8.56 -11.98
N ASP A 525 8.09 -9.82 -11.77
CA ASP A 525 7.58 -10.97 -12.54
C ASP A 525 6.06 -11.14 -12.39
N LEU A 526 5.52 -10.92 -11.18
CA LEU A 526 4.08 -10.92 -10.94
C LEU A 526 3.39 -9.77 -11.69
N VAL A 527 3.96 -8.56 -11.70
CA VAL A 527 3.40 -7.43 -12.46
C VAL A 527 3.31 -7.74 -13.95
N GLU A 528 4.32 -8.37 -14.54
CA GLU A 528 4.27 -8.80 -15.94
C GLU A 528 3.24 -9.91 -16.17
N LEU A 529 3.12 -10.88 -15.26
CA LEU A 529 2.07 -11.89 -15.31
C LEU A 529 0.68 -11.25 -15.33
N ARG A 530 0.43 -10.24 -14.48
CA ARG A 530 -0.86 -9.56 -14.42
C ARG A 530 -1.23 -8.89 -15.75
N LYS A 531 -0.26 -8.33 -16.46
CA LYS A 531 -0.48 -7.78 -17.82
C LYS A 531 -0.92 -8.88 -18.79
N LYS A 532 -0.24 -10.04 -18.79
CA LYS A 532 -0.63 -11.21 -19.60
C LYS A 532 -2.02 -11.71 -19.23
N MET A 533 -2.33 -11.85 -17.94
CA MET A 533 -3.65 -12.24 -17.47
C MET A 533 -4.72 -11.28 -17.99
N GLN A 534 -4.51 -9.97 -17.87
CA GLN A 534 -5.43 -8.95 -18.37
C GLN A 534 -5.70 -9.08 -19.88
N GLN A 535 -4.66 -9.33 -20.69
CA GLN A 535 -4.82 -9.54 -22.14
C GLN A 535 -5.67 -10.78 -22.47
N VAL A 536 -5.49 -11.86 -21.70
CA VAL A 536 -6.34 -13.07 -21.80
C VAL A 536 -7.79 -12.73 -21.43
N LEU A 537 -8.02 -11.84 -20.45
CA LEU A 537 -9.38 -11.48 -20.03
C LEU A 537 -10.09 -10.59 -21.05
N THR A 538 -9.37 -9.70 -21.71
CA THR A 538 -9.93 -8.77 -22.69
C THR A 538 -10.01 -9.35 -24.11
N GLY A 539 -9.54 -10.58 -24.32
CA GLY A 539 -9.51 -11.22 -25.65
C GLY A 539 -8.51 -10.58 -26.61
N GLN A 540 -7.55 -9.80 -26.11
CA GLN A 540 -6.54 -9.07 -26.91
C GLN A 540 -5.23 -9.84 -27.10
N GLY A 541 -5.19 -11.12 -26.73
CA GLY A 541 -3.99 -11.98 -26.81
C GLY A 541 -4.14 -13.14 -27.81
N GLY A 542 -4.52 -12.83 -29.05
CA GLY A 542 -4.54 -13.76 -30.19
C GLY A 542 -3.38 -13.49 -31.13
#